data_AF-A0A497HYJ8-F1
#
_entry.id   AF-A0A497HYJ8-F1
#
_cell.length_a   1.000
_cell.length_b   1.000
_cell.length_c   1.000
_cell.angle_alpha   90.00
_cell.angle_beta   90.00
_cell.angle_gamma   90.00
#
_symmetry.space_group_name_H-M   'P 1'
#
loop_
_entity.id
_entity.type
_entity.pdbx_description
1 polymer ?
#
loop_
_entity_poly.entity_id
_entity_poly.type
_entity_poly.pdbx_seq_one_letter_code
_entity_poly.pdbx_strand_id
1 'polypeptide(L)'
;PRTTVEKTGIAINLGGAVIPILVSVFLILKTDVPIWKLLIGIIVVTLVCHKFARVVPGLGISIPLFIPPLISAVVAILLSHTYAPVIAYVSGVLGVLIGADLLNLNKIENLGAVASIGGAGTFDGIFLTGIISVLLV
;
A
#
# COMPACT_ATOMS: atom_id res chain seq x y z
N PRO A 1 -24.50 4.59 -33.61
CA PRO A 1 -23.69 5.18 -32.52
C PRO A 1 -23.84 4.37 -31.22
N ARG A 2 -22.86 3.52 -30.89
CA ARG A 2 -22.79 2.88 -29.56
C ARG A 2 -22.20 3.91 -28.60
N THR A 3 -23.02 4.52 -27.78
CA THR A 3 -22.58 5.27 -26.59
C THR A 3 -22.04 4.26 -25.59
N THR A 4 -20.74 3.96 -25.66
CA THR A 4 -20.04 3.31 -24.54
C THR A 4 -20.07 4.30 -23.39
N VAL A 5 -20.99 4.11 -22.46
CA VAL A 5 -20.88 4.72 -21.14
C VAL A 5 -19.56 4.18 -20.57
N GLU A 6 -18.49 4.99 -20.59
CA GLU A 6 -17.28 4.67 -19.83
C GLU A 6 -17.70 4.65 -18.36
N LYS A 7 -17.97 3.45 -17.85
CA LYS A 7 -18.24 3.25 -16.43
C LYS A 7 -16.92 3.45 -15.71
N THR A 8 -16.69 4.65 -15.18
CA THR A 8 -15.70 4.88 -14.15
C THR A 8 -16.11 4.03 -12.94
N GLY A 9 -15.41 2.93 -12.73
CA GLY A 9 -15.64 1.99 -11.63
C GLY A 9 -14.38 1.84 -10.80
N ILE A 10 -14.54 1.76 -9.48
CA ILE A 10 -13.46 1.43 -8.55
C ILE A 10 -13.60 -0.04 -8.18
N ALA A 11 -12.62 -0.85 -8.55
CA ALA A 11 -12.48 -2.22 -8.09
C ALA A 11 -11.49 -2.29 -6.92
N ILE A 12 -11.67 -3.25 -6.01
CA ILE A 12 -10.74 -3.53 -4.92
C ILE A 12 -10.20 -4.95 -5.11
N ASN A 13 -8.88 -5.09 -5.12
CA ASN A 13 -8.22 -6.37 -5.26
C ASN A 13 -8.29 -7.21 -3.97
N LEU A 14 -8.79 -8.44 -4.08
CA LEU A 14 -8.86 -9.35 -2.94
C LEU A 14 -7.46 -9.70 -2.37
N GLY A 15 -6.51 -10.07 -3.23
CA GLY A 15 -5.16 -10.46 -2.82
C GLY A 15 -4.24 -9.26 -2.54
N GLY A 16 -4.32 -8.22 -3.37
CA GLY A 16 -3.46 -7.05 -3.29
C GLY A 16 -3.90 -5.98 -2.29
N ALA A 17 -5.17 -5.96 -1.88
CA ALA A 17 -5.66 -4.97 -0.91
C ALA A 17 -6.43 -5.61 0.25
N VAL A 18 -7.49 -6.38 -0.01
CA VAL A 18 -8.38 -6.86 1.07
C VAL A 18 -7.65 -7.78 2.05
N ILE A 19 -6.98 -8.84 1.56
CA ILE A 19 -6.26 -9.78 2.42
C ILE A 19 -5.15 -9.07 3.23
N PRO A 20 -4.26 -8.25 2.63
CA PRO A 20 -3.26 -7.48 3.38
C PRO A 20 -3.85 -6.56 4.45
N ILE A 21 -4.97 -5.88 4.15
CA ILE A 21 -5.67 -5.04 5.13
C ILE A 21 -6.17 -5.88 6.29
N LEU A 22 -6.82 -7.03 6.01
CA LEU A 22 -7.31 -7.93 7.05
C LEU A 22 -6.18 -8.47 7.93
N VAL A 23 -5.04 -8.83 7.34
CA VAL A 23 -3.85 -9.26 8.10
C VAL A 23 -3.32 -8.11 8.95
N SER A 24 -3.29 -6.88 8.42
CA SER A 24 -2.85 -5.71 9.18
C SER A 24 -3.76 -5.47 10.39
N VAL A 25 -5.08 -5.51 10.19
CA VAL A 25 -6.06 -5.39 11.28
C VAL A 25 -5.87 -6.50 12.31
N PHE A 26 -5.71 -7.74 11.86
CA PHE A 26 -5.47 -8.88 12.74
C PHE A 26 -4.20 -8.68 13.59
N LEU A 27 -3.09 -8.24 12.99
CA LEU A 27 -1.84 -8.00 13.71
C LEU A 27 -1.98 -6.86 14.73
N ILE A 28 -2.66 -5.77 14.37
CA ILE A 28 -2.93 -4.65 15.29
C ILE A 28 -3.74 -5.13 16.50
N LEU A 29 -4.73 -5.99 16.31
CA LEU A 29 -5.57 -6.51 17.38
C LEU A 29 -4.89 -7.59 18.23
N LYS A 30 -3.93 -8.33 17.65
CA LYS A 30 -3.31 -9.48 18.31
C LYS A 30 -2.02 -9.16 19.05
N THR A 31 -1.49 -7.95 18.88
CA THR A 31 -0.17 -7.55 19.41
C THR A 31 -0.27 -6.28 20.24
N ASP A 32 0.59 -6.15 21.25
CA ASP A 32 0.63 -4.98 22.15
C ASP A 32 1.50 -3.85 21.58
N VAL A 33 1.57 -3.72 20.26
CA VAL A 33 2.36 -2.66 19.62
C VAL A 33 1.77 -1.31 19.99
N PRO A 34 2.56 -0.36 20.52
CA PRO A 34 2.05 0.98 20.80
C PRO A 34 1.51 1.65 19.53
N ILE A 35 0.24 2.05 19.54
CA ILE A 35 -0.48 2.59 18.37
C ILE A 35 0.29 3.76 17.72
N TRP A 36 0.90 4.62 18.54
CA TRP A 36 1.66 5.76 18.04
C TRP A 36 2.85 5.36 17.15
N LYS A 37 3.49 4.20 17.38
CA LYS A 37 4.56 3.68 16.51
C LYS A 37 4.02 3.27 15.15
N LEU A 38 2.87 2.57 15.14
CA LEU A 38 2.19 2.21 13.90
C LEU A 38 1.79 3.45 13.11
N LEU A 39 1.23 4.47 13.78
CA LEU A 39 0.84 5.72 13.11
C LEU A 39 2.04 6.43 12.48
N ILE A 40 3.16 6.57 13.19
CA ILE A 40 4.38 7.15 12.62
C ILE A 40 4.86 6.33 11.42
N GLY A 41 4.90 5.00 11.56
CA GLY A 41 5.32 4.12 10.48
C GLY A 41 4.46 4.27 9.22
N ILE A 42 3.14 4.21 9.39
CA ILE A 42 2.16 4.39 8.31
C ILE A 42 2.35 5.76 7.64
N ILE A 43 2.43 6.85 8.42
CA ILE A 43 2.60 8.20 7.88
C ILE A 43 3.89 8.30 7.04
N VAL A 44 5.02 7.82 7.56
CA VAL A 44 6.30 7.90 6.84
C VAL A 44 6.24 7.10 5.55
N VAL A 45 5.78 5.84 5.59
CA VAL A 45 5.66 4.99 4.41
C VAL A 45 4.69 5.61 3.40
N THR A 46 3.56 6.15 3.85
CA THR A 46 2.59 6.86 2.99
C THR A 46 3.23 8.03 2.25
N LEU A 47 3.94 8.91 2.95
CA LEU A 47 4.56 10.09 2.33
C LEU A 47 5.60 9.70 1.29
N VAL A 48 6.42 8.69 1.59
CA VAL A 48 7.43 8.19 0.66
C VAL A 48 6.76 7.53 -0.55
N CYS A 49 5.82 6.62 -0.32
CA CYS A 49 5.16 5.92 -1.43
C CYS A 49 4.37 6.88 -2.32
N HIS A 50 3.70 7.88 -1.74
CA HIS A 50 3.02 8.90 -2.51
C HIS A 50 3.95 9.70 -3.41
N LYS A 51 5.15 10.05 -2.91
CA LYS A 51 6.15 10.78 -3.68
C LYS A 51 6.70 9.98 -4.86
N PHE A 52 6.85 8.66 -4.71
CA PHE A 52 7.41 7.79 -5.75
C PHE A 52 6.36 7.18 -6.68
N ALA A 53 5.08 7.21 -6.31
CA ALA A 53 3.99 6.70 -7.14
C ALA A 53 3.82 7.54 -8.42
N ARG A 54 3.67 6.85 -9.55
CA ARG A 54 3.39 7.44 -10.86
C ARG A 54 2.18 6.76 -11.47
N VAL A 55 1.26 7.56 -11.99
CA VAL A 55 0.11 7.04 -12.75
C VAL A 55 0.53 6.89 -14.21
N VAL A 56 0.47 5.66 -14.73
CA VAL A 56 0.87 5.30 -16.08
C VAL A 56 -0.37 4.87 -16.86
N PRO A 57 -0.73 5.56 -17.97
CA PRO A 57 -1.90 5.21 -18.77
C PRO A 57 -1.86 3.76 -19.25
N GLY A 58 -2.98 3.04 -19.12
CA GLY A 58 -3.11 1.63 -19.50
C GLY A 58 -2.44 0.62 -18.56
N LEU A 59 -1.58 1.08 -17.63
CA LEU A 59 -0.93 0.23 -16.62
C LEU A 59 -1.49 0.43 -15.22
N GLY A 60 -1.86 1.66 -14.85
CA GLY A 60 -2.35 2.02 -13.51
C GLY A 60 -1.31 2.76 -12.68
N ILE A 61 -1.26 2.49 -11.37
CA ILE A 61 -0.26 3.11 -10.48
C ILE A 61 0.98 2.23 -10.44
N SER A 62 2.14 2.84 -10.66
CA SER A 62 3.44 2.18 -10.55
C SER A 62 4.29 2.84 -9.47
N ILE A 63 5.01 2.03 -8.71
CA ILE A 63 6.02 2.43 -7.73
C ILE A 63 7.25 1.52 -7.89
N PRO A 64 8.49 2.01 -7.67
CA PRO A 64 9.65 1.14 -7.72
C PRO A 64 9.56 0.04 -6.65
N LEU A 65 9.72 -1.23 -7.07
CA LEU A 65 9.42 -2.43 -6.28
C LEU A 65 10.02 -2.43 -4.87
N PHE A 66 11.29 -2.04 -4.74
CA PHE A 66 12.01 -2.11 -3.47
C PHE A 66 11.81 -0.91 -2.56
N ILE A 67 11.26 0.20 -3.04
CA ILE A 67 11.11 1.42 -2.23
C ILE A 67 10.20 1.15 -1.02
N PRO A 68 8.98 0.62 -1.17
CA PRO A 68 8.14 0.39 -0.02
C PRO A 68 8.66 -0.62 1.01
N PRO A 69 9.13 -1.84 0.65
CA PRO A 69 9.59 -2.79 1.65
C PRO A 69 10.83 -2.31 2.40
N LEU A 70 11.78 -1.67 1.72
CA LEU A 70 12.98 -1.14 2.36
C LEU A 70 12.65 -0.02 3.34
N ILE A 71 11.81 0.92 2.94
CA ILE A 71 11.42 2.04 3.80
C ILE A 71 10.63 1.53 5.00
N SER A 72 9.72 0.58 4.78
CA SER A 72 8.96 -0.01 5.89
C SER A 72 9.87 -0.74 6.89
N ALA A 73 10.82 -1.54 6.40
CA ALA A 73 11.78 -2.25 7.24
C ALA A 73 12.66 -1.29 8.05
N VAL A 74 13.24 -0.27 7.40
CA VAL A 74 14.06 0.75 8.06
C VAL A 74 13.28 1.47 9.14
N VAL A 75 12.06 1.94 8.83
CA VAL A 75 11.22 2.65 9.80
C VAL A 75 10.84 1.75 10.97
N ALA A 76 10.54 0.48 10.71
CA ALA A 76 10.20 -0.48 11.75
C ALA A 76 11.36 -0.74 12.72
N ILE A 77 12.58 -0.97 12.22
CA ILE A 77 13.79 -1.15 13.03
C ILE A 77 14.05 0.11 13.89
N LEU A 78 13.94 1.30 13.29
CA LEU A 78 14.16 2.56 14.00
C LEU A 78 13.12 2.81 15.11
N LEU A 79 11.88 2.38 14.93
CA LEU A 79 10.81 2.57 15.92
C LEU A 79 10.82 1.52 17.03
N SER A 80 11.16 0.27 16.71
CA SER A 80 11.21 -0.81 17.71
C SER A 80 11.83 -2.09 17.16
N HIS A 81 12.92 -2.58 17.78
CA HIS A 81 13.46 -3.90 17.47
C HIS A 81 12.47 -5.03 17.85
N THR A 82 11.83 -4.95 19.02
CA THR A 82 10.89 -5.99 19.51
C THR A 82 9.64 -6.15 18.64
N TYR A 83 9.17 -5.05 18.05
CA TYR A 83 7.93 -5.03 17.27
C TYR A 83 8.19 -4.82 15.77
N ALA A 84 9.45 -4.92 15.33
CA ALA A 84 9.84 -4.57 13.97
C ALA A 84 9.03 -5.35 12.92
N PRO A 85 8.81 -6.68 13.02
CA PRO A 85 8.02 -7.41 12.03
C PRO A 85 6.59 -6.87 11.89
N VAL A 86 5.93 -6.55 13.01
CA VAL A 86 4.54 -6.07 13.00
C VAL A 86 4.47 -4.65 12.44
N ILE A 87 5.38 -3.77 12.88
CA ILE A 87 5.44 -2.40 12.39
C ILE A 87 5.76 -2.39 10.89
N ALA A 88 6.70 -3.24 10.43
CA ALA A 88 7.09 -3.36 9.03
C ALA A 88 5.92 -3.82 8.16
N TYR A 89 5.21 -4.87 8.58
CA TYR A 89 4.04 -5.35 7.82
C TYR A 89 2.95 -4.28 7.75
N VAL A 90 2.49 -3.78 8.91
CA VAL A 90 1.34 -2.88 8.99
C VAL A 90 1.62 -1.54 8.33
N SER A 91 2.79 -0.95 8.59
CA SER A 91 3.19 0.33 8.00
C SER A 91 3.43 0.19 6.51
N GLY A 92 4.00 -0.94 6.07
CA GLY A 92 4.23 -1.24 4.66
C GLY A 92 2.93 -1.37 3.90
N VAL A 93 2.02 -2.22 4.38
CA VAL A 93 0.74 -2.48 3.72
C VAL A 93 -0.15 -1.24 3.70
N LEU A 94 -0.46 -0.68 4.87
CA LEU A 94 -1.36 0.47 4.97
C LEU A 94 -0.72 1.73 4.38
N GLY A 95 0.59 1.90 4.60
CA GLY A 95 1.32 3.04 4.07
C GLY A 95 1.33 3.08 2.54
N VAL A 96 1.61 1.94 1.88
CA VAL A 96 1.55 1.84 0.41
C VAL A 96 0.14 2.02 -0.10
N LEU A 97 -0.84 1.34 0.49
CA LEU A 97 -2.24 1.46 0.08
C LEU A 97 -2.70 2.91 0.11
N ILE A 98 -2.41 3.64 1.19
CA ILE A 98 -2.79 5.04 1.30
C ILE A 98 -1.98 5.90 0.32
N GLY A 99 -0.65 5.77 0.34
CA GLY A 99 0.25 6.65 -0.39
C GLY A 99 0.23 6.46 -1.90
N ALA A 100 0.31 5.22 -2.35
CA ALA A 100 0.32 4.86 -3.76
C ALA A 100 -1.10 4.88 -4.33
N ASP A 101 -2.06 4.22 -3.68
CA ASP A 101 -3.39 4.04 -4.25
C ASP A 101 -4.33 5.21 -3.90
N LEU A 102 -4.72 5.35 -2.63
CA LEU A 102 -5.80 6.28 -2.24
C LEU A 102 -5.49 7.73 -2.60
N LEU A 103 -4.26 8.20 -2.35
CA LEU A 103 -3.87 9.58 -2.64
C LEU A 103 -3.66 9.87 -4.13
N ASN A 104 -3.70 8.85 -5.01
CA ASN A 104 -3.60 9.03 -6.46
C ASN A 104 -4.88 8.65 -7.23
N LEU A 105 -5.95 8.22 -6.56
CA LEU A 105 -7.22 7.81 -7.20
C LEU A 105 -7.78 8.87 -8.16
N ASN A 106 -7.82 10.13 -7.73
CA ASN A 106 -8.31 11.24 -8.56
C ASN A 106 -7.56 11.35 -9.90
N LYS A 107 -6.26 11.02 -9.93
CA LYS A 107 -5.44 11.06 -11.14
C LYS A 107 -5.77 9.92 -12.10
N ILE A 108 -6.26 8.78 -11.58
CA ILE A 108 -6.67 7.61 -12.37
C ILE A 108 -8.07 7.84 -12.95
N GLU A 109 -8.99 8.39 -12.17
CA GLU A 109 -10.34 8.73 -12.63
C GLU A 109 -10.32 9.69 -13.82
N ASN A 110 -9.40 10.66 -13.80
CA ASN A 110 -9.18 11.60 -14.89
C ASN A 110 -8.68 10.96 -16.20
N LEU A 111 -8.28 9.68 -16.19
CA LEU A 111 -7.83 8.95 -17.38
C LEU A 111 -8.96 8.16 -18.07
N GLY A 112 -10.20 8.24 -17.58
CA GLY A 112 -11.35 7.53 -18.17
C GLY A 112 -11.30 5.99 -18.03
N ALA A 113 -10.37 5.49 -17.24
CA ALA A 113 -10.13 4.06 -17.06
C ALA A 113 -10.79 3.53 -15.77
N VAL A 114 -11.13 2.23 -15.76
CA VAL A 114 -11.51 1.51 -14.54
C VAL A 114 -10.28 1.43 -13.62
N ALA A 115 -10.39 1.98 -12.40
CA ALA A 115 -9.33 1.95 -11.41
C ALA A 115 -9.45 0.69 -10.53
N SER A 116 -8.34 -0.01 -10.27
CA SER A 116 -8.31 -1.15 -9.35
C SER A 116 -7.33 -0.88 -8.20
N ILE A 117 -7.88 -0.64 -7.02
CA ILE A 117 -7.13 -0.50 -5.77
C ILE A 117 -6.43 -1.83 -5.47
N GLY A 118 -5.11 -1.81 -5.37
CA GLY A 118 -4.27 -3.00 -5.23
C GLY A 118 -4.20 -3.90 -6.46
N GLY A 119 -4.63 -3.46 -7.66
CA GLY A 119 -4.71 -4.35 -8.84
C GLY A 119 -4.34 -3.77 -10.20
N ALA A 120 -4.16 -2.45 -10.36
CA ALA A 120 -3.82 -1.85 -11.66
C ALA A 120 -2.30 -1.83 -11.89
N GLY A 121 -1.70 -3.01 -12.09
CA GLY A 121 -0.24 -3.20 -12.17
C GLY A 121 0.45 -3.44 -10.81
N THR A 122 -0.35 -3.45 -9.73
CA THR A 122 0.06 -3.50 -8.31
C THR A 122 -0.29 -4.80 -7.58
N PHE A 123 -0.73 -5.86 -8.26
CA PHE A 123 -1.08 -7.16 -7.63
C PHE A 123 0.03 -7.68 -6.67
N ASP A 124 1.28 -7.29 -6.90
CA ASP A 124 2.44 -7.67 -6.08
C ASP A 124 2.85 -6.62 -5.03
N GLY A 125 2.71 -5.32 -5.29
CA GLY A 125 3.38 -4.27 -4.50
C GLY A 125 3.02 -4.26 -3.02
N ILE A 126 1.73 -4.19 -2.67
CA ILE A 126 1.28 -4.09 -1.27
C ILE A 126 1.55 -5.39 -0.51
N PHE A 127 1.14 -6.52 -1.08
CA PHE A 127 1.31 -7.85 -0.47
C PHE A 127 2.79 -8.21 -0.31
N LEU A 128 3.58 -8.06 -1.38
CA LEU A 128 5.02 -8.30 -1.37
C LEU A 128 5.74 -7.31 -0.45
N THR A 129 5.29 -6.07 -0.35
CA THR A 129 5.81 -5.13 0.65
C THR A 129 5.61 -5.67 2.05
N GLY A 130 4.40 -6.15 2.37
CA GLY A 130 4.12 -6.78 3.66
C GLY A 130 5.08 -7.93 3.96
N ILE A 131 5.26 -8.85 3.01
CA ILE A 131 6.14 -10.02 3.19
C ILE A 131 7.62 -9.63 3.25
N ILE A 132 8.13 -8.91 2.24
CA ILE A 132 9.56 -8.57 2.16
C ILE A 132 9.97 -7.70 3.33
N SER A 133 9.16 -6.71 3.72
CA SER A 133 9.51 -5.84 4.86
C SER A 133 9.65 -6.63 6.16
N VAL A 134 8.83 -7.66 6.38
CA VAL A 134 8.94 -8.57 7.52
C VAL A 134 10.22 -9.42 7.45
N LEU A 135 10.58 -9.92 6.27
CA LEU A 135 11.79 -10.73 6.10
C LEU A 135 13.10 -9.93 6.29
N LEU A 136 13.02 -8.61 6.21
CA LEU A 136 14.16 -7.70 6.36
C LEU A 136 14.42 -7.25 7.80
N VAL A 137 13.55 -7.59 8.76
CA VAL A 137 13.60 -7.07 10.14
C VAL A 137 13.61 -8.15 11.21
#